data_AF-D5DE82-F1
#
_entry.id   AF-D5DE82-F1
#
_cell.length_a   1.000
_cell.length_b   1.000
_cell.length_c   1.000
_cell.angle_alpha   90.00
_cell.angle_beta   90.00
_cell.angle_gamma   90.00
#
_symmetry.space_group_name_H-M   'P 1'
#
loop_
_entity.id
_entity.type
_entity.pdbx_description
1 polymer ?
#
loop_
_entity_poly.entity_id
_entity_poly.type
_entity_poly.pdbx_seq_one_letter_code
_entity_poly.pdbx_strand_id
1 'polypeptide(L)'
;MIQGLAVYYIAMTYKNLLHQLFSYTIYILSATYILVTPIEQVLSLPTLNWLVVLASILVFIWISIQKTEKDEHDTFKIGGSIVFSILSLIFATEVTVAGTTDLSANTQTLIMTAVWLVLSIAAFIIGSLKTFKTATYVSVGILFLTLFKLVLYDLPFIPMAIRALLFIVLGAIGLIISRLFYKKK
;
A
#
# COMPACT_ATOMS: atom_id res chain seq x y z
N MET A 1 19.47 1.18 -8.58
CA MET A 1 18.20 1.87 -8.90
C MET A 1 18.32 3.06 -9.86
N ILE A 2 19.33 3.95 -9.74
CA ILE A 2 19.59 4.99 -10.78
C ILE A 2 19.79 4.36 -12.17
N GLN A 3 20.50 3.22 -12.22
CA GLN A 3 20.65 2.42 -13.44
C GLN A 3 19.33 1.81 -13.95
N GLY A 4 18.39 1.46 -13.06
CA GLY A 4 17.08 0.90 -13.44
C GLY A 4 16.12 1.95 -13.98
N LEU A 5 16.11 3.15 -13.38
CA LEU A 5 15.38 4.32 -13.90
C LEU A 5 15.96 4.79 -15.25
N ALA A 6 17.28 4.79 -15.40
CA ALA A 6 17.95 5.11 -16.66
C ALA A 6 17.58 4.10 -17.76
N VAL A 7 17.57 2.80 -17.45
CA VAL A 7 17.19 1.74 -18.40
C VAL A 7 15.70 1.81 -18.75
N TYR A 8 14.81 2.16 -17.82
CA TYR A 8 13.39 2.37 -18.11
C TYR A 8 13.15 3.57 -19.05
N TYR A 9 13.85 4.68 -18.83
CA TYR A 9 13.77 5.87 -19.68
C TYR A 9 14.32 5.58 -21.10
N ILE A 10 15.39 4.80 -21.20
CA ILE A 10 15.94 4.32 -22.48
C ILE A 10 14.95 3.36 -23.16
N ALA A 11 14.34 2.42 -22.44
CA ALA A 11 13.37 1.47 -23.00
C ALA A 11 12.13 2.14 -23.59
N MET A 12 11.69 3.26 -23.02
CA MET A 12 10.55 4.05 -23.53
C MET A 12 10.90 4.80 -24.83
N THR A 13 12.19 5.02 -25.10
CA THR A 13 12.70 5.70 -26.30
C THR A 13 12.91 4.74 -27.48
N TYR A 14 13.23 3.47 -27.23
CA TYR A 14 13.77 2.58 -28.28
C TYR A 14 12.78 1.62 -28.97
N LYS A 15 11.47 1.57 -28.61
CA LYS A 15 10.42 0.76 -29.28
C LYS A 15 10.78 -0.72 -29.57
N ASN A 16 11.83 -1.27 -28.96
CA ASN A 16 12.37 -2.60 -29.26
C ASN A 16 11.95 -3.61 -28.17
N LEU A 17 11.23 -4.66 -28.58
CA LEU A 17 10.69 -5.71 -27.71
C LEU A 17 11.76 -6.37 -26.81
N LEU A 18 12.97 -6.60 -27.34
CA LEU A 18 14.07 -7.20 -26.58
C LEU A 18 14.53 -6.31 -25.43
N HIS A 19 14.69 -5.00 -25.67
CA HIS A 19 15.10 -4.05 -24.63
C HIS A 19 14.05 -3.92 -23.54
N GLN A 20 12.78 -4.01 -23.92
CA GLN A 20 11.65 -3.97 -22.98
C GLN A 20 11.61 -5.22 -22.10
N LEU A 21 11.85 -6.41 -22.68
CA LEU A 21 11.93 -7.67 -21.93
C LEU A 21 13.06 -7.64 -20.90
N PHE A 22 14.27 -7.23 -21.29
CA PHE A 22 15.40 -7.09 -20.36
C PHE A 22 15.11 -6.09 -19.24
N SER A 23 14.46 -4.96 -19.56
CA SER A 23 14.09 -3.94 -18.58
C SER A 23 13.10 -4.46 -17.55
N TYR A 24 12.08 -5.22 -17.99
CA TYR A 24 11.12 -5.85 -17.08
C TYR A 24 11.79 -6.89 -16.19
N THR A 25 12.67 -7.74 -16.72
CA THR A 25 13.39 -8.74 -15.93
C THR A 25 14.27 -8.10 -14.85
N ILE A 26 15.02 -7.06 -15.22
CA ILE A 26 15.87 -6.31 -14.27
C ILE A 26 15.01 -5.64 -13.19
N TYR A 27 13.87 -5.06 -13.58
CA TYR A 27 12.95 -4.44 -12.64
C TYR A 27 12.36 -5.45 -11.65
N ILE A 28 11.89 -6.60 -12.13
CA ILE A 28 11.32 -7.66 -11.29
C ILE A 28 12.38 -8.19 -10.32
N LEU A 29 13.59 -8.50 -10.81
CA LEU A 29 14.68 -8.96 -9.95
C LEU A 29 15.07 -7.91 -8.88
N SER A 30 15.12 -6.64 -9.27
CA SER A 30 15.40 -5.54 -8.35
C SER A 30 14.30 -5.38 -7.30
N ALA A 31 13.03 -5.50 -7.69
CA ALA A 31 11.90 -5.43 -6.78
C ALA A 31 11.88 -6.61 -5.81
N THR A 32 12.20 -7.83 -6.26
CA THR A 32 12.32 -9.00 -5.38
C THR A 32 13.48 -8.87 -4.40
N TYR A 33 14.59 -8.27 -4.81
CA TYR A 33 15.72 -8.03 -3.92
C TYR A 33 15.36 -7.05 -2.78
N ILE A 34 14.57 -6.03 -3.09
CA ILE A 34 14.07 -5.05 -2.09
C ILE A 34 13.17 -5.74 -1.05
N LEU A 35 12.35 -6.72 -1.44
CA LEU A 35 11.50 -7.47 -0.52
C LEU A 35 12.27 -8.31 0.51
N VAL A 36 13.51 -8.68 0.20
CA VAL A 36 14.37 -9.49 1.08
C VAL A 36 15.39 -8.63 1.83
N THR A 37 15.47 -7.34 1.53
CA THR A 37 16.38 -6.40 2.19
C THR A 37 15.60 -5.63 3.28
N PRO A 38 15.75 -5.99 4.56
CA PRO A 38 14.99 -5.35 5.64
C PRO A 38 15.38 -3.88 5.80
N ILE A 39 14.43 -3.07 6.29
CA ILE A 39 14.72 -1.68 6.63
C ILE A 39 15.25 -1.66 8.07
N GLU A 40 16.56 -1.44 8.24
CA GLU A 40 17.17 -1.33 9.57
C GLU A 40 17.02 0.07 10.19
N GLN A 41 17.00 1.10 9.34
CA GLN A 41 16.88 2.50 9.75
C GLN A 41 15.89 3.21 8.84
N VAL A 42 15.05 4.08 9.41
CA VAL A 42 14.01 4.80 8.67
C VAL A 42 14.61 5.65 7.53
N LEU A 43 15.71 6.36 7.78
CA LEU A 43 16.41 7.18 6.79
C LEU A 43 17.58 6.41 6.16
N SER A 44 17.26 5.37 5.38
CA SER A 44 18.26 4.50 4.78
C SER A 44 18.04 4.31 3.27
N LEU A 45 19.06 3.80 2.59
CA LEU A 45 18.98 3.44 1.17
C LEU A 45 17.87 2.39 0.88
N PRO A 46 17.68 1.34 1.71
CA PRO A 46 16.53 0.45 1.60
C PRO A 46 15.18 1.19 1.58
N THR A 47 14.95 2.15 2.49
CA THR A 47 13.70 2.93 2.52
C THR A 47 13.49 3.72 1.22
N LEU A 48 14.56 4.34 0.70
CA LEU A 48 14.49 5.08 -0.55
C LEU A 48 14.17 4.15 -1.73
N ASN A 49 14.78 2.97 -1.77
CA ASN A 49 14.51 1.99 -2.81
C ASN A 49 13.05 1.51 -2.80
N TRP A 50 12.49 1.28 -1.61
CA TRP A 50 11.08 0.97 -1.42
C TRP A 50 10.15 2.07 -1.97
N LEU A 51 10.45 3.33 -1.68
CA LEU A 51 9.67 4.46 -2.22
C LEU A 51 9.71 4.52 -3.74
N VAL A 52 10.86 4.22 -4.36
CA VAL A 52 10.98 4.18 -5.82
C VAL A 52 10.09 3.07 -6.42
N VAL A 53 10.00 1.89 -5.79
CA VAL A 53 9.11 0.79 -6.24
C VAL A 53 7.64 1.17 -6.12
N LEU A 54 7.24 1.83 -5.04
CA LEU A 54 5.86 2.31 -4.88
C LEU A 54 5.53 3.39 -5.91
N ALA A 55 6.45 4.33 -6.14
CA ALA A 55 6.29 5.40 -7.11
C ALA A 55 6.19 4.88 -8.55
N SER A 56 7.03 3.91 -8.94
CA SER A 56 6.97 3.32 -10.28
C SER A 56 5.64 2.63 -10.54
N ILE A 57 5.07 1.91 -9.57
CA ILE A 57 3.73 1.30 -9.72
C ILE A 57 2.65 2.37 -9.94
N LEU A 58 2.69 3.47 -9.19
CA LEU A 58 1.75 4.58 -9.39
C LEU A 58 1.89 5.20 -10.79
N VAL A 59 3.12 5.39 -11.27
CA VAL A 59 3.39 5.89 -12.62
C VAL A 59 2.87 4.93 -13.69
N PHE A 60 3.09 3.62 -13.54
CA PHE A 60 2.56 2.60 -14.44
C PHE A 60 1.04 2.62 -14.49
N ILE A 61 0.36 2.69 -13.33
CA ILE A 61 -1.10 2.80 -13.27
C ILE A 61 -1.57 4.09 -13.97
N TRP A 62 -0.90 5.21 -13.73
CA TRP A 62 -1.24 6.51 -14.33
C TRP A 62 -1.10 6.52 -15.85
N ILE A 63 0.02 5.98 -16.38
CA ILE A 63 0.25 5.87 -17.84
C ILE A 63 -0.80 4.95 -18.46
N SER A 64 -1.11 3.80 -17.84
CA SER A 64 -2.12 2.86 -18.34
C SER A 64 -3.53 3.48 -18.37
N ILE A 65 -3.85 4.39 -17.45
CA ILE A 65 -5.13 5.11 -17.47
C ILE A 65 -5.23 6.07 -18.66
N GLN A 66 -4.13 6.67 -19.13
CA GLN A 66 -4.16 7.68 -20.20
C GLN A 66 -4.15 7.10 -21.63
N LYS A 67 -3.64 5.88 -21.84
CA LYS A 67 -3.26 5.39 -23.17
C LYS A 67 -4.27 4.49 -23.90
N THR A 68 -5.42 4.10 -23.32
CA THR A 68 -6.20 2.98 -23.92
C THR A 68 -7.72 3.08 -23.72
N GLU A 69 -8.47 2.63 -24.75
CA GLU A 69 -9.93 2.59 -24.79
C GLU A 69 -10.54 1.52 -23.86
N LYS A 70 -11.48 2.03 -23.04
CA LYS A 70 -12.49 1.47 -22.14
C LYS A 70 -12.54 0.01 -21.66
N ASP A 71 -12.36 -1.05 -22.46
CA ASP A 71 -12.92 -2.37 -22.09
C ASP A 71 -11.92 -3.46 -21.63
N GLU A 72 -10.65 -3.45 -22.03
CA GLU A 72 -9.69 -4.50 -21.61
C GLU A 72 -9.02 -4.24 -20.24
N HIS A 73 -9.40 -3.13 -19.58
CA HIS A 73 -8.56 -2.44 -18.57
C HIS A 73 -8.93 -2.65 -17.11
N ASP A 74 -10.05 -3.29 -16.78
CA ASP A 74 -10.47 -3.38 -15.39
C ASP A 74 -9.54 -4.32 -14.59
N THR A 75 -9.17 -5.47 -15.16
CA THR A 75 -8.30 -6.46 -14.48
C THR A 75 -6.91 -5.93 -14.17
N PHE A 76 -6.28 -5.15 -15.06
CA PHE A 76 -4.94 -4.60 -14.82
C PHE A 76 -4.97 -3.47 -13.77
N LYS A 77 -5.99 -2.61 -13.82
CA LYS A 77 -6.19 -1.56 -12.81
C LYS A 77 -6.49 -2.17 -11.44
N ILE A 78 -7.29 -3.23 -11.41
CA ILE A 78 -7.59 -3.98 -10.19
C ILE A 78 -6.33 -4.63 -9.63
N GLY A 79 -5.60 -5.39 -10.44
CA GLY A 79 -4.37 -6.06 -10.03
C GLY A 79 -3.31 -5.07 -9.53
N GLY A 80 -3.09 -3.97 -10.26
CA GLY A 80 -2.14 -2.93 -9.87
C GLY A 80 -2.50 -2.26 -8.55
N SER A 81 -3.79 -1.98 -8.32
CA SER A 81 -4.26 -1.40 -7.06
C SER A 81 -4.10 -2.36 -5.88
N ILE A 82 -4.34 -3.65 -6.07
CA ILE A 82 -4.15 -4.68 -5.03
C ILE A 82 -2.67 -4.80 -4.68
N VAL A 83 -1.81 -4.98 -5.69
CA VAL A 83 -0.36 -5.12 -5.52
C VAL A 83 0.23 -3.89 -4.83
N PHE A 84 -0.16 -2.69 -5.26
CA PHE A 84 0.27 -1.44 -4.62
C PHE A 84 -0.12 -1.40 -3.14
N SER A 85 -1.35 -1.78 -2.82
CA SER A 85 -1.84 -1.71 -1.45
C SER A 85 -1.13 -2.72 -0.54
N ILE A 86 -0.89 -3.94 -1.02
CA ILE A 86 -0.10 -4.95 -0.29
C ILE A 86 1.33 -4.46 -0.06
N LEU A 87 2.00 -3.97 -1.10
CA LEU A 87 3.37 -3.46 -0.99
C LEU A 87 3.47 -2.26 -0.05
N SER A 88 2.47 -1.38 -0.06
CA SER A 88 2.41 -0.24 0.86
C SER A 88 2.28 -0.68 2.32
N LEU A 89 1.59 -1.79 2.57
CA LEU A 89 1.39 -2.36 3.90
C LEU A 89 2.64 -3.06 4.41
N ILE A 90 3.37 -3.77 3.53
CA ILE A 90 4.69 -4.34 3.83
C ILE A 90 5.68 -3.22 4.14
N PHE A 91 5.77 -2.20 3.27
CA PHE A 91 6.62 -1.05 3.48
C PHE A 91 6.33 -0.34 4.81
N ALA A 92 5.05 -0.10 5.12
CA ALA A 92 4.64 0.52 6.37
C ALA A 92 5.03 -0.32 7.60
N THR A 93 5.01 -1.65 7.46
CA THR A 93 5.46 -2.58 8.50
C THR A 93 6.95 -2.45 8.75
N GLU A 94 7.76 -2.57 7.70
CA GLU A 94 9.22 -2.45 7.77
C GLU A 94 9.66 -1.10 8.35
N VAL A 95 9.08 0.00 7.87
CA VAL A 95 9.40 1.34 8.38
C VAL A 95 9.00 1.49 9.85
N THR A 96 7.85 0.93 10.25
CA THR A 96 7.43 0.98 11.65
C THR A 96 8.42 0.21 12.52
N VAL A 97 8.77 -1.02 12.13
CA VAL A 97 9.74 -1.84 12.84
C VAL A 97 11.07 -1.11 12.99
N ALA A 98 11.59 -0.53 11.91
CA ALA A 98 12.82 0.25 11.90
C ALA A 98 12.78 1.50 12.80
N GLY A 99 11.60 2.12 12.94
CA GLY A 99 11.41 3.32 13.75
C GLY A 99 11.08 3.05 15.22
N THR A 100 10.77 1.80 15.58
CA THR A 100 10.33 1.41 16.93
C THR A 100 11.22 0.34 17.57
N THR A 101 12.44 0.16 17.09
CA THR A 101 13.38 -0.88 17.58
C THR A 101 13.65 -0.79 19.08
N ASP A 102 13.58 0.41 19.64
CA ASP A 102 13.88 0.68 21.06
C ASP A 102 12.66 0.49 21.98
N LEU A 103 11.49 0.16 21.41
CA LEU A 103 10.25 0.01 22.16
C LEU A 103 9.97 -1.46 22.49
N SER A 104 9.09 -1.68 23.48
CA SER A 104 8.62 -3.03 23.80
C SER A 104 7.83 -3.62 22.62
N ALA A 105 7.87 -4.95 22.47
CA ALA A 105 7.13 -5.66 21.42
C ALA A 105 5.63 -5.30 21.42
N ASN A 106 5.01 -5.16 22.60
CA ASN A 106 3.60 -4.78 22.73
C ASN A 106 3.33 -3.36 22.21
N THR A 107 4.24 -2.41 22.49
CA THR A 107 4.12 -1.04 22.00
C THR A 107 4.34 -0.98 20.49
N GLN A 108 5.30 -1.76 19.99
CA GLN A 108 5.61 -1.85 18.57
C GLN A 108 4.43 -2.41 17.76
N THR A 109 3.76 -3.48 18.22
CA THR A 109 2.59 -4.03 17.53
C THR A 109 1.44 -3.03 17.50
N LEU A 110 1.24 -2.29 18.59
CA LEU A 110 0.23 -1.23 18.67
C LEU A 110 0.49 -0.08 17.69
N ILE A 111 1.73 0.41 17.62
CA ILE A 111 2.11 1.47 16.68
C ILE A 111 1.93 0.97 15.25
N MET A 112 2.38 -0.25 14.93
CA MET A 112 2.19 -0.84 13.60
C MET A 112 0.71 -0.91 13.21
N THR A 113 -0.16 -1.37 14.11
CA THR A 113 -1.60 -1.44 13.83
C THR A 113 -2.20 -0.04 13.66
N ALA A 114 -1.75 0.96 14.43
CA ALA A 114 -2.17 2.36 14.24
C ALA A 114 -1.72 2.92 12.88
N VAL A 115 -0.49 2.62 12.44
CA VAL A 115 0.03 3.00 11.12
C VAL A 115 -0.80 2.37 10.01
N TRP A 116 -1.12 1.08 10.11
CA TRP A 116 -1.96 0.41 9.11
C TRP A 116 -3.37 1.01 9.06
N LEU A 117 -3.95 1.38 10.20
CA LEU A 117 -5.26 2.01 10.27
C LEU A 117 -5.25 3.37 9.57
N VAL A 118 -4.27 4.23 9.87
CA VAL A 118 -4.11 5.54 9.22
C VAL A 118 -3.94 5.38 7.70
N LEU A 119 -3.09 4.43 7.27
CA LEU A 119 -2.85 4.16 5.86
C LEU A 119 -4.14 3.71 5.15
N SER A 120 -4.93 2.84 5.78
CA SER A 120 -6.19 2.32 5.22
C SER A 120 -7.23 3.43 5.07
N ILE A 121 -7.37 4.30 6.08
CA ILE A 121 -8.28 5.45 6.02
C ILE A 121 -7.85 6.43 4.94
N ALA A 122 -6.55 6.78 4.88
CA ALA A 122 -6.03 7.68 3.85
C ALA A 122 -6.27 7.13 2.44
N ALA A 123 -5.98 5.84 2.22
CA ALA A 123 -6.20 5.16 0.95
C ALA A 123 -7.70 5.12 0.59
N PHE A 124 -8.58 4.88 1.55
CA PHE A 124 -10.03 4.93 1.37
C PHE A 124 -10.52 6.32 0.93
N ILE A 125 -10.07 7.38 1.62
CA ILE A 125 -10.44 8.76 1.30
C ILE A 125 -9.98 9.11 -0.12
N ILE A 126 -8.71 8.83 -0.45
CA ILE A 126 -8.14 9.13 -1.78
C ILE A 126 -8.86 8.33 -2.87
N GLY A 127 -9.14 7.04 -2.64
CA GLY A 127 -9.86 6.17 -3.57
C GLY A 127 -11.30 6.63 -3.82
N SER A 128 -11.98 7.06 -2.75
CA SER A 128 -13.36 7.56 -2.80
C SER A 128 -13.45 8.89 -3.57
N LEU A 129 -12.53 9.84 -3.30
CA LEU A 129 -12.49 11.14 -3.98
C LEU A 129 -12.21 11.02 -5.48
N LYS A 130 -11.32 10.13 -5.88
CA LYS A 130 -10.98 9.91 -7.30
C LYS A 130 -11.93 8.96 -8.02
N THR A 131 -13.01 8.51 -7.37
CA THR A 131 -14.01 7.57 -7.90
C THR A 131 -13.44 6.22 -8.37
N PHE A 132 -12.24 5.87 -7.93
CA PHE A 132 -11.64 4.56 -8.20
C PHE A 132 -12.28 3.52 -7.29
N LYS A 133 -13.38 2.93 -7.79
CA LYS A 133 -14.17 1.94 -7.05
C LYS A 133 -13.27 0.82 -6.50
N THR A 134 -12.37 0.27 -7.32
CA THR A 134 -11.50 -0.82 -6.89
C THR A 134 -10.56 -0.44 -5.75
N ALA A 135 -9.85 0.69 -5.87
CA ALA A 135 -8.96 1.16 -4.81
C ALA A 135 -9.73 1.39 -3.51
N THR A 136 -10.98 1.86 -3.60
CA THR A 136 -11.87 2.01 -2.45
C THR A 136 -12.19 0.67 -1.80
N TYR A 137 -12.58 -0.36 -2.58
CA TYR A 137 -12.86 -1.71 -2.06
C TYR A 137 -11.62 -2.36 -1.43
N VAL A 138 -10.46 -2.27 -2.09
CA VAL A 138 -9.20 -2.81 -1.57
C VAL A 138 -8.83 -2.14 -0.25
N SER A 139 -8.96 -0.81 -0.17
CA SER A 139 -8.70 -0.06 1.07
C SER A 139 -9.65 -0.45 2.20
N VAL A 140 -10.93 -0.69 1.89
CA VAL A 140 -11.90 -1.21 2.87
C VAL A 140 -11.54 -2.62 3.32
N GLY A 141 -11.11 -3.50 2.41
CA GLY A 141 -10.65 -4.84 2.74
C GLY A 141 -9.46 -4.83 3.70
N ILE A 142 -8.47 -3.97 3.42
CA ILE A 142 -7.33 -3.76 4.32
C ILE A 142 -7.79 -3.19 5.65
N LEU A 143 -8.68 -2.19 5.64
CA LEU A 143 -9.25 -1.63 6.86
C LEU A 143 -9.89 -2.73 7.73
N PHE A 144 -10.72 -3.61 7.16
CA PHE A 144 -11.27 -4.74 7.89
C PHE A 144 -10.19 -5.68 8.45
N LEU A 145 -9.15 -5.97 7.67
CA LEU A 145 -8.00 -6.79 8.13
C LEU A 145 -7.29 -6.13 9.32
N THR A 146 -7.02 -4.83 9.27
CA THR A 146 -6.36 -4.09 10.36
C THR A 146 -7.19 -4.12 11.63
N LEU A 147 -8.51 -3.93 11.53
CA LEU A 147 -9.43 -3.97 12.65
C LEU A 147 -9.56 -5.38 13.22
N PHE A 148 -9.59 -6.39 12.37
CA PHE A 148 -9.62 -7.79 12.78
C PHE A 148 -8.38 -8.15 13.58
N LYS A 149 -7.18 -7.76 13.10
CA LYS A 149 -5.93 -7.91 13.85
C LYS A 149 -5.98 -7.18 15.18
N LEU A 150 -6.47 -5.94 15.20
CA LEU A 150 -6.59 -5.14 16.41
C LEU A 150 -7.46 -5.84 17.47
N VAL A 151 -8.62 -6.36 17.07
CA VAL A 151 -9.60 -6.95 17.98
C VAL A 151 -9.16 -8.32 18.50
N LEU A 152 -8.52 -9.14 17.66
CA LEU A 152 -8.12 -10.50 18.05
C LEU A 152 -6.76 -10.58 18.73
N TYR A 153 -5.80 -9.77 18.29
CA TYR A 153 -4.40 -9.90 18.73
C TYR A 153 -3.97 -8.77 19.65
N ASP A 154 -4.24 -7.50 19.29
CA ASP A 154 -3.73 -6.37 20.07
C ASP A 154 -4.60 -6.06 21.30
N LEU A 155 -5.88 -6.43 21.27
CA LEU A 155 -6.88 -6.12 22.30
C LEU A 155 -6.48 -6.48 23.74
N PRO A 156 -5.87 -7.64 24.04
CA PRO A 156 -5.43 -8.00 25.40
C PRO A 156 -4.37 -7.05 25.98
N PHE A 157 -3.58 -6.41 25.12
CA PHE A 157 -2.48 -5.53 25.49
C PHE A 157 -2.89 -4.06 25.59
N ILE A 158 -4.15 -3.74 25.26
CA ILE A 158 -4.69 -2.37 25.22
C ILE A 158 -5.44 -2.06 26.53
N PRO A 159 -5.11 -0.93 27.20
CA PRO A 159 -5.90 -0.43 28.33
C PRO A 159 -7.39 -0.26 28.00
N MET A 160 -8.28 -0.55 28.95
CA MET A 160 -9.74 -0.52 28.74
C MET A 160 -10.26 0.77 28.10
N ALA A 161 -9.72 1.93 28.47
CA ALA A 161 -10.12 3.22 27.91
C ALA A 161 -9.83 3.33 26.40
N ILE A 162 -8.63 2.91 25.97
CA ILE A 162 -8.24 2.94 24.55
C ILE A 162 -9.06 1.92 23.77
N ARG A 163 -9.34 0.75 24.36
CA ARG A 163 -10.22 -0.27 23.76
C ARG A 163 -11.62 0.29 23.48
N ALA A 164 -12.22 1.02 24.42
CA ALA A 164 -13.52 1.64 24.22
C ALA A 164 -13.52 2.69 23.09
N LEU A 165 -12.49 3.54 23.05
CA LEU A 165 -12.31 4.52 21.98
C LEU A 165 -12.16 3.86 20.61
N LEU A 166 -11.38 2.77 20.53
CA LEU A 166 -11.22 2.01 19.29
C LEU A 166 -12.55 1.42 18.80
N PHE A 167 -13.38 0.86 19.68
CA PHE A 167 -14.71 0.37 19.29
C PHE A 167 -15.63 1.48 18.75
N ILE A 168 -15.55 2.69 19.30
CA ILE A 168 -16.32 3.85 18.81
C ILE A 168 -15.85 4.26 17.41
N VAL A 169 -14.54 4.39 17.21
CA VAL A 169 -13.95 4.73 15.90
C VAL A 169 -14.32 3.66 14.86
N LEU A 170 -14.28 2.38 15.27
CA LEU A 170 -14.63 1.23 14.44
C LEU A 170 -16.11 1.29 14.01
N GLY A 171 -17.02 1.55 14.94
CA GLY A 171 -18.44 1.74 14.65
C GLY A 171 -18.68 2.93 13.72
N ALA A 172 -18.02 4.06 13.94
CA ALA A 172 -18.14 5.25 13.10
C ALA A 172 -17.66 5.00 11.67
N ILE A 173 -16.50 4.35 11.50
CA ILE A 173 -15.98 3.98 10.18
C ILE A 173 -16.94 3.02 9.47
N GLY A 174 -17.47 2.01 10.17
CA GLY A 174 -18.47 1.09 9.62
C GLY A 174 -19.72 1.80 9.11
N LEU A 175 -20.23 2.79 9.86
CA LEU A 175 -21.37 3.62 9.43
C LEU A 175 -21.05 4.49 8.21
N ILE A 176 -19.86 5.11 8.16
CA ILE A 176 -19.41 5.92 7.03
C ILE A 176 -19.33 5.07 5.76
N ILE A 177 -18.68 3.91 5.86
CA ILE A 177 -18.54 2.95 4.75
C ILE A 177 -19.92 2.51 4.28
N SER A 178 -20.80 2.10 5.21
CA SER A 178 -22.17 1.70 4.90
C SER A 178 -22.92 2.77 4.10
N ARG A 179 -22.89 4.04 4.55
CA ARG A 179 -23.55 5.15 3.87
C ARG A 179 -22.96 5.45 2.49
N LEU A 180 -21.64 5.41 2.35
CA LEU A 180 -20.96 5.69 1.07
C LEU A 180 -21.23 4.62 0.01
N PHE A 181 -21.38 3.35 0.43
CA PHE A 181 -21.77 2.27 -0.47
C PHE A 181 -23.26 2.32 -0.83
N TYR A 182 -24.14 2.69 0.10
CA TYR A 182 -25.59 2.72 -0.14
C TYR A 182 -26.06 3.91 -0.99
N LYS A 183 -25.33 5.03 -1.01
CA LYS A 183 -25.74 6.25 -1.76
C LYS A 183 -25.78 6.11 -3.29
N LYS A 184 -25.45 4.93 -3.85
CA LYS A 184 -25.43 4.65 -5.30
C LYS A 184 -26.56 3.73 -5.79
N LYS A 185 -27.63 3.57 -5.01
CA LYS A 185 -28.91 3.06 -5.52
C LYS A 185 -29.93 4.18 -5.60
#